data_AF-A0A2J8ACU8-F1
#
_entry.id   AF-A0A2J8ACU8-F1
#
_cell.length_a   1.000
_cell.length_b   1.000
_cell.length_c   1.000
_cell.angle_alpha   90.00
_cell.angle_beta   90.00
_cell.angle_gamma   90.00
#
_symmetry.space_group_name_H-M   'P 1'
#
loop_
_entity.id
_entity.type
_entity.pdbx_description
1 polymer ?
#
loop_
_entity_poly.entity_id
_entity_poly.type
_entity_poly.pdbx_seq_one_letter_code
_entity_poly.pdbx_strand_id
1 'polypeptide(L)'
;MRTGGPTHAPGDVVSGSVLLNAAKAAEYTHLVLTVAVQERTHWEQRTKSSYTNSYGGRRVIYMATMKLREWRSGGTCPPGHYQFPFSFELPPDTPPSLHARAKNPGLAPYL
;
A
#
# COMPACT_ATOMS: atom_id res chain seq x y z
N MET A 1 -15.08 -13.71 6.64
CA MET A 1 -14.97 -12.55 7.55
C MET A 1 -14.28 -11.42 6.81
N ARG A 2 -14.94 -10.28 6.61
CA ARG A 2 -14.28 -9.03 6.16
C ARG A 2 -13.59 -8.44 7.40
N THR A 3 -12.28 -8.25 7.38
CA THR A 3 -11.56 -7.60 8.48
C THR A 3 -11.85 -6.10 8.43
N GLY A 4 -12.81 -5.64 9.24
CA GLY A 4 -13.14 -4.22 9.43
C GLY A 4 -12.09 -3.54 10.31
N GLY A 5 -10.89 -3.33 9.76
CA GLY A 5 -9.89 -2.47 10.39
C GLY A 5 -10.32 -1.00 10.40
N PRO A 6 -9.62 -0.13 11.14
CA PRO A 6 -9.89 1.30 11.13
C PRO A 6 -9.77 1.88 9.72
N THR A 7 -10.67 2.80 9.37
CA THR A 7 -10.56 3.61 8.15
C THR A 7 -9.88 4.92 8.52
N HIS A 8 -8.97 5.39 7.67
CA HIS A 8 -8.22 6.61 7.88
C HIS A 8 -8.52 7.63 6.79
N ALA A 9 -8.61 8.90 7.18
CA ALA A 9 -8.76 10.04 6.31
C ALA A 9 -7.39 10.63 5.91
N PRO A 10 -7.32 11.45 4.84
CA PRO A 10 -6.11 12.22 4.53
C PRO A 10 -5.70 13.11 5.71
N GLY A 11 -4.41 13.15 6.03
CA GLY A 11 -3.87 13.83 7.20
C GLY A 11 -3.93 13.04 8.51
N ASP A 12 -4.60 11.87 8.55
CA ASP A 12 -4.61 11.04 9.75
C ASP A 12 -3.21 10.45 10.01
N VAL A 13 -2.87 10.33 11.29
CA VAL A 13 -1.73 9.54 11.74
C VAL A 13 -2.13 8.07 11.80
N VAL A 14 -1.45 7.24 11.02
CA VAL A 14 -1.59 5.78 11.02
C VAL A 14 -0.46 5.20 11.85
N SER A 15 -0.81 4.50 12.93
CA SER A 15 0.14 3.85 13.82
C SER A 15 -0.16 2.38 13.99
N GLY A 16 0.87 1.58 14.24
CA GLY A 16 0.74 0.15 14.42
C GLY A 16 2.05 -0.51 14.82
N SER A 17 2.16 -1.82 14.61
CA SER A 17 3.41 -2.53 14.82
C SER A 17 3.59 -3.66 13.81
N VAL A 18 4.83 -3.83 13.35
CA VAL A 18 5.25 -5.02 12.60
C VAL A 18 5.66 -6.10 13.60
N LEU A 19 5.02 -7.25 13.52
CA LEU A 19 5.33 -8.42 14.34
C LEU A 19 6.25 -9.36 13.57
N LEU A 20 7.39 -9.70 14.17
CA LEU A 20 8.34 -10.66 13.62
C LEU A 20 8.50 -11.83 14.60
N ASN A 21 8.11 -13.02 14.16
CA ASN A 21 8.33 -14.25 14.90
C ASN A 21 9.48 -15.02 14.25
N ALA A 22 10.64 -15.01 14.88
CA ALA A 22 11.81 -15.74 14.43
C ALA A 22 11.88 -17.10 15.14
N ALA A 23 11.69 -18.19 14.41
CA ALA A 23 11.78 -19.55 14.99
C ALA A 23 13.23 -20.01 15.17
N LYS A 24 14.16 -19.44 14.41
CA LYS A 24 15.59 -19.73 14.45
C LYS A 24 16.39 -18.45 14.21
N ALA A 25 17.68 -18.48 14.58
CA ALA A 25 18.58 -17.40 14.24
C ALA A 25 18.70 -17.28 12.71
N ALA A 26 18.61 -16.06 12.19
CA ALA A 26 18.78 -15.77 10.76
C ALA A 26 19.49 -14.45 10.57
N GLU A 27 20.32 -14.36 9.54
CA GLU A 27 21.01 -13.12 9.18
C GLU A 27 20.05 -12.19 8.45
N TYR A 28 19.90 -10.98 8.99
CA TYR A 28 19.15 -9.90 8.35
C TYR A 28 20.03 -8.65 8.38
N THR A 29 19.85 -7.77 7.40
CA THR A 29 20.55 -6.48 7.36
C THR A 29 19.67 -5.37 7.92
N HIS A 30 18.40 -5.33 7.51
CA HIS A 30 17.43 -4.33 7.96
C HIS A 30 15.99 -4.83 7.82
N LEU A 31 15.11 -4.28 8.66
CA LEU A 31 13.67 -4.38 8.54
C LEU A 31 13.15 -3.02 8.13
N VAL A 32 12.37 -3.02 7.06
CA VAL A 32 11.86 -1.79 6.45
C VAL A 32 10.37 -1.94 6.21
N LEU A 33 9.61 -0.91 6.56
CA LEU A 33 8.20 -0.76 6.20
C LEU A 33 8.09 0.23 5.06
N THR A 34 7.56 -0.21 3.92
CA THR A 34 7.22 0.67 2.81
C THR A 34 5.72 0.86 2.75
N VAL A 35 5.29 2.12 2.83
CA VAL A 35 3.91 2.53 2.64
C VAL A 35 3.78 3.11 1.25
N ALA A 36 2.79 2.66 0.48
CA ALA A 36 2.51 3.20 -0.84
C ALA A 36 1.01 3.45 -1.03
N VAL A 37 0.68 4.64 -1.51
CA VAL A 37 -0.64 4.98 -2.02
C VAL A 37 -0.56 4.89 -3.54
N GLN A 38 -1.31 3.95 -4.12
CA GLN A 38 -1.29 3.70 -5.56
C GLN A 38 -2.70 3.62 -6.10
N GLU A 39 -2.88 4.21 -7.28
CA GLU A 39 -4.09 4.08 -8.07
C GLU A 39 -3.80 3.16 -9.26
N ARG A 40 -4.78 2.32 -9.58
CA ARG A 40 -4.81 1.52 -10.80
C ARG A 40 -6.17 1.67 -11.45
N THR A 41 -6.18 2.10 -12.70
CA THR A 41 -7.38 2.28 -13.51
C THR A 41 -7.34 1.33 -14.70
N HIS A 42 -8.50 0.84 -15.11
CA HIS A 42 -8.65 0.04 -16.32
C HIS A 42 -9.94 0.48 -17.03
N TRP A 43 -9.87 0.70 -18.33
CA TRP A 43 -11.03 1.03 -19.13
C TRP A 43 -10.93 0.41 -20.52
N GLU A 44 -12.10 0.24 -21.14
CA GLU A 44 -12.23 -0.28 -22.50
C GLU A 44 -12.88 0.79 -23.36
N GLN A 45 -12.39 0.94 -24.59
CA GLN A 45 -12.98 1.82 -25.59
C GLN A 45 -13.38 0.99 -26.80
N ARG A 46 -14.68 0.95 -27.08
CA ARG A 46 -15.18 0.41 -28.34
C ARG A 46 -14.82 1.37 -29.46
N THR A 47 -14.25 0.84 -30.54
CA THR A 47 -14.03 1.62 -31.76
C THR A 47 -15.24 1.51 -32.67
N LYS A 48 -15.25 2.25 -33.79
CA LYS A 48 -16.31 2.13 -34.81
C LYS A 48 -16.32 0.77 -35.52
N SER A 49 -15.26 -0.03 -35.38
CA SER A 49 -15.21 -1.42 -35.85
C SER A 49 -15.66 -2.39 -34.75
N SER A 50 -15.73 -3.69 -35.02
CA SER A 50 -16.02 -4.73 -34.01
C SER A 50 -14.91 -4.93 -32.96
N TYR A 51 -13.92 -4.03 -32.90
CA TYR A 51 -12.78 -4.13 -32.00
C TYR A 51 -12.99 -3.34 -30.71
N THR A 52 -12.47 -3.87 -29.60
CA THR A 52 -12.45 -3.18 -28.30
C THR A 52 -11.01 -3.02 -27.88
N ASN A 53 -10.59 -1.77 -27.65
CA ASN A 53 -9.28 -1.47 -27.08
C ASN A 53 -9.37 -1.52 -25.56
N SER A 54 -8.40 -2.13 -24.91
CA SER A 54 -8.24 -2.12 -23.45
C SER A 54 -7.07 -1.23 -23.05
N TYR A 55 -7.26 -0.45 -21.99
CA TYR A 55 -6.27 0.49 -21.47
C TYR A 55 -6.12 0.31 -19.96
N GLY A 56 -4.93 0.58 -19.47
CA GLY A 56 -4.63 0.58 -18.05
C GLY A 56 -3.81 1.81 -17.65
N GLY A 57 -4.16 2.41 -16.52
CA GLY A 57 -3.41 3.46 -15.86
C GLY A 57 -2.85 2.97 -14.53
N ARG A 58 -1.64 3.40 -14.19
CA ARG A 58 -1.04 3.19 -12.87
C ARG A 58 -0.38 4.47 -12.41
N ARG A 59 -0.68 4.91 -11.19
CA ARG A 59 -0.07 6.08 -10.57
C ARG A 59 0.35 5.75 -9.15
N VAL A 60 1.59 6.09 -8.79
CA VAL A 60 2.04 6.13 -7.40
C VAL A 60 1.83 7.56 -6.91
N ILE A 61 0.98 7.72 -5.91
CA ILE A 61 0.59 9.03 -5.35
C ILE A 61 1.55 9.37 -4.21
N TYR A 62 1.85 8.38 -3.37
CA TYR A 62 2.76 8.52 -2.26
C TYR A 62 3.54 7.24 -2.04
N MET A 63 4.79 7.39 -1.63
CA MET A 63 5.63 6.28 -1.20
C MET A 63 6.57 6.77 -0.10
N ALA A 64 6.52 6.10 1.05
CA ALA A 64 7.46 6.33 2.13
C ALA A 64 8.04 5.02 2.62
N THR A 65 9.30 5.08 3.04
CA THR A 65 10.08 3.93 3.47
C THR A 65 10.65 4.23 4.84
N MET A 66 10.28 3.43 5.83
CA MET A 66 10.69 3.57 7.22
C MET A 66 11.59 2.40 7.59
N LYS A 67 12.83 2.67 8.01
CA LYS A 67 13.70 1.63 8.57
C LYS A 67 13.27 1.37 10.02
N LEU A 68 12.68 0.21 10.28
CA LEU A 68 12.18 -0.20 11.59
C LEU A 68 13.27 -0.83 12.47
N ARG A 69 14.24 -1.50 11.85
CA ARG A 69 15.40 -2.08 12.53
C ARG A 69 16.59 -2.17 11.59
N GLU A 70 17.76 -1.96 12.15
CA GLU A 70 19.04 -2.28 11.52
C GLU A 70 19.73 -3.34 12.37
N TRP A 71 20.20 -4.40 11.72
CA TRP A 71 21.09 -5.37 12.36
C TRP A 71 22.52 -5.00 12.00
N ARG A 72 23.46 -5.27 12.92
CA ARG A 72 24.89 -5.07 12.63
C ARG A 72 25.28 -5.91 11.42
N SER A 73 26.29 -5.47 10.66
CA SER A 73 26.86 -6.27 9.57
C SER A 73 27.34 -7.63 10.11
N GLY A 74 26.84 -8.74 9.55
CA GLY A 74 27.06 -10.10 10.07
C GLY A 74 26.26 -10.43 11.35
N GLY A 75 25.31 -9.59 11.72
CA GLY A 75 24.43 -9.79 12.87
C GLY A 75 23.27 -10.72 12.51
N THR A 76 22.88 -11.55 13.48
CA THR A 76 21.70 -12.41 13.38
C THR A 76 20.53 -11.79 14.15
N CYS A 77 19.31 -12.01 13.68
CA CYS A 77 18.11 -11.89 14.49
C CYS A 77 17.94 -13.20 15.27
N PRO A 78 18.08 -13.19 16.61
CA PRO A 78 17.89 -14.39 17.41
C PRO A 78 16.45 -14.92 17.33
N PRO A 79 16.22 -16.20 17.66
CA PRO A 79 14.86 -16.70 17.85
C PRO A 79 14.10 -15.85 18.87
N GLY A 80 12.84 -15.57 18.62
CA GLY A 80 12.01 -14.78 19.51
C GLY A 80 10.82 -14.10 18.84
N HIS A 81 10.06 -13.39 19.66
CA HIS A 81 8.92 -12.58 19.24
C HIS A 81 9.28 -11.11 19.37
N TYR A 82 9.23 -10.38 18.27
CA TYR A 82 9.60 -8.98 18.21
C TYR A 82 8.42 -8.13 17.74
N GLN A 83 8.32 -6.94 18.31
CA GLN A 83 7.36 -5.93 17.93
C GLN A 83 8.10 -4.65 17.55
N PHE A 84 7.87 -4.18 16.33
CA PHE A 84 8.47 -2.95 15.81
C PHE A 84 7.36 -1.91 15.56
N PRO A 85 7.18 -0.94 16.47
CA PRO A 85 6.15 0.08 16.30
C PRO A 85 6.46 0.97 15.10
N PHE A 86 5.41 1.44 14.43
CA PHE A 86 5.51 2.44 13.37
C PHE A 86 4.43 3.49 13.54
N SER A 87 4.68 4.68 13.01
CA SER A 87 3.71 5.76 12.89
C SER A 87 4.06 6.64 11.71
N PHE A 88 3.08 7.00 10.88
CA PHE A 88 3.26 7.93 9.77
C PHE A 88 1.97 8.73 9.52
N GLU A 89 2.09 9.91 8.94
CA GLU A 89 0.95 10.72 8.53
C GLU A 89 0.55 10.38 7.09
N LEU A 90 -0.74 10.19 6.85
CA LEU A 90 -1.26 10.04 5.50
C LEU A 90 -1.18 11.37 4.76
N PRO A 91 -0.69 11.41 3.51
CA PRO A 91 -0.68 12.63 2.71
C PRO A 91 -2.06 13.27 2.63
N PRO A 92 -2.16 14.61 2.68
CA PRO A 92 -3.43 15.34 2.65
C PRO A 92 -4.21 15.16 1.34
N ASP A 93 -3.55 14.72 0.26
CA ASP A 93 -4.10 14.46 -1.06
C ASP A 93 -4.38 12.96 -1.32
N THR A 94 -4.38 12.13 -0.27
CA THR A 94 -4.67 10.70 -0.39
C THR A 94 -6.10 10.47 -0.93
N PRO A 95 -6.29 9.81 -2.08
CA PRO A 95 -7.63 9.50 -2.56
C PRO A 95 -8.29 8.43 -1.69
N PRO A 96 -9.63 8.34 -1.71
CA PRO A 96 -10.34 7.28 -1.01
C PRO A 96 -9.94 5.90 -1.56
N SER A 97 -9.90 4.90 -0.67
CA SER A 97 -9.71 3.52 -1.10
C SER A 97 -10.92 3.06 -1.92
N LEU A 98 -10.69 2.68 -3.18
CA LEU A 98 -11.74 2.20 -4.08
C LEU A 98 -11.34 0.89 -4.74
N HIS A 99 -12.23 -0.10 -4.68
CA HIS A 99 -12.15 -1.30 -5.50
C HIS A 99 -13.50 -1.53 -6.16
N ALA A 100 -13.73 -0.87 -7.29
CA ALA A 100 -14.99 -0.90 -8.01
C ALA A 100 -14.78 -0.93 -9.53
N ARG A 101 -15.78 -1.47 -10.24
CA ARG A 101 -15.91 -1.36 -11.70
C ARG A 101 -17.02 -0.35 -11.99
N ALA A 102 -16.69 0.77 -12.61
CA ALA A 102 -17.71 1.69 -13.11
C ALA A 102 -18.52 0.99 -14.21
N LYS A 103 -19.85 0.95 -14.07
CA LYS A 103 -20.75 0.31 -15.06
C LYS A 103 -21.23 1.26 -16.17
N ASN A 104 -20.82 2.53 -16.18
CA ASN A 104 -21.12 3.49 -17.25
C ASN A 104 -20.13 4.68 -17.25
N PRO A 105 -19.30 4.86 -18.29
CA PRO A 105 -18.36 5.99 -18.38
C PRO A 105 -19.03 7.33 -18.78
N GLY A 106 -20.32 7.35 -19.11
CA GLY A 106 -21.06 8.57 -19.49
C GLY A 106 -21.33 9.55 -18.34
N LEU A 107 -20.87 9.24 -17.12
CA LEU A 107 -20.98 10.08 -15.92
C LEU A 107 -19.65 10.10 -15.15
N ALA A 108 -18.52 10.24 -15.85
CA ALA A 108 -17.35 10.79 -15.18
C ALA A 108 -17.64 12.28 -14.91
N PRO A 109 -17.68 12.77 -13.65
CA PRO A 109 -17.62 14.19 -13.43
C PRO A 109 -16.27 14.66 -13.97
N TYR A 110 -16.32 15.62 -14.88
CA TYR A 110 -15.15 16.38 -15.32
C TYR A 110 -14.38 16.85 -14.08
N LEU A 111 -13.14 16.37 -13.92
CA LEU A 111 -12.09 17.06 -13.20
C LEU A 111 -11.19 17.73 -14.24
#